data_AF-A0A661VQN0-F1
#
_entry.id   AF-A0A661VQN0-F1
#
_cell.length_a   1.000
_cell.length_b   1.000
_cell.length_c   1.000
_cell.angle_alpha   90.00
_cell.angle_beta   90.00
_cell.angle_gamma   90.00
#
_symmetry.space_group_name_H-M   'P 1'
#
loop_
_entity.id
_entity.type
_entity.pdbx_description
1 polymer ?
#
loop_
_entity_poly.entity_id
_entity_poly.type
_entity_poly.pdbx_seq_one_letter_code
_entity_poly.pdbx_strand_id
1 'polypeptide(L)'
;MHFKPGTADVEPWLAEHYTVSDDGLTYTFYLRQGITFQDGTPFDADAVVFNFERWWDADNRYHRGRQGEFRFFLLAFEGFRGDVR
;
A
#
# COMPACT_ATOMS: atom_id res chain seq x y z
N MET A 1 2.20 -6.33 6.11
CA MET A 1 2.45 -5.79 7.46
C MET A 1 3.33 -6.79 8.19
N HIS A 2 4.32 -6.31 8.94
CA HIS A 2 5.08 -7.14 9.85
C HIS A 2 4.59 -6.84 11.27
N PHE A 3 4.37 -7.87 12.06
CA PHE A 3 3.85 -7.76 13.42
C PHE A 3 4.82 -8.41 14.39
N LYS A 4 4.97 -7.82 15.57
CA LYS A 4 5.76 -8.45 16.62
C LYS A 4 5.14 -9.81 16.96
N PRO A 5 5.94 -10.90 17.08
CA PRO A 5 5.42 -12.24 17.31
C PRO A 5 4.46 -12.30 18.50
N GLY A 6 3.26 -12.84 18.27
CA GLY A 6 2.24 -13.00 19.32
C GLY A 6 1.43 -11.75 19.67
N THR A 7 1.56 -10.65 18.91
CA THR A 7 0.81 -9.40 19.15
C THR A 7 0.15 -8.87 17.87
N ALA A 8 -0.69 -7.85 18.02
CA ALA A 8 -1.20 -7.04 16.90
C ALA A 8 -0.36 -5.78 16.65
N ASP A 9 0.76 -5.61 17.35
CA ASP A 9 1.63 -4.44 17.19
C ASP A 9 2.35 -4.51 15.84
N VAL A 10 2.19 -3.45 15.05
CA VAL A 10 2.94 -3.27 13.80
C VAL A 10 4.38 -2.92 14.13
N GLU A 11 5.34 -3.48 13.39
CA GLU A 11 6.75 -3.10 13.48
C GLU A 11 7.36 -2.70 12.12
N PRO A 12 8.46 -1.91 12.12
CA PRO A 12 9.11 -1.45 10.90
C PRO A 12 9.52 -2.59 9.97
N TRP A 13 9.34 -2.38 8.67
CA TRP A 13 9.77 -3.34 7.64
C TRP A 13 10.33 -2.60 6.43
N LEU A 14 9.51 -2.42 5.38
CA LEU A 14 9.84 -1.61 4.21
C LEU A 14 9.72 -0.09 4.47
N ALA A 15 8.82 0.30 5.38
CA ALA A 15 8.84 1.62 6.00
C ALA A 15 9.58 1.53 7.34
N GLU A 16 10.48 2.46 7.60
CA GLU A 16 11.23 2.56 8.86
C GLU A 16 10.36 3.14 9.97
N HIS A 17 9.48 4.08 9.60
CA HIS A 17 8.46 4.66 10.46
C HIS A 17 7.38 5.33 9.61
N TYR A 18 6.32 5.81 10.27
CA TYR A 18 5.28 6.62 9.64
C TYR A 18 4.77 7.67 10.64
N THR A 19 4.17 8.72 10.11
CA THR A 19 3.41 9.72 10.88
C THR A 19 1.97 9.72 10.42
N VAL A 20 1.07 10.14 11.32
CA VAL A 20 -0.37 10.24 11.06
C VAL A 20 -0.79 11.67 11.37
N SER A 21 -1.59 12.28 10.50
CA SER A 21 -2.20 13.58 10.77
C SER A 21 -3.19 13.52 11.94
N ASP A 22 -3.48 14.67 12.53
CA ASP A 22 -4.38 14.77 13.69
C ASP A 22 -5.81 14.25 13.39
N ASP A 23 -6.27 14.38 12.15
CA ASP A 23 -7.57 13.88 11.70
C ASP A 23 -7.57 12.38 11.35
N GLY A 24 -6.41 11.72 11.36
CA GLY A 24 -6.28 10.31 11.02
C GLY A 24 -6.47 10.01 9.53
N LEU A 25 -6.51 11.01 8.65
CA LEU A 25 -6.79 10.81 7.22
C LEU A 25 -5.53 10.83 6.34
N THR A 26 -4.41 11.32 6.86
CA THR A 26 -3.14 11.38 6.14
C THR A 26 -2.08 10.56 6.86
N TYR A 27 -1.52 9.57 6.16
CA TYR A 27 -0.40 8.76 6.61
C TYR A 27 0.82 9.06 5.75
N THR A 28 1.95 9.41 6.38
CA THR A 28 3.23 9.61 5.68
C THR A 28 4.18 8.50 6.07
N PHE A 29 4.62 7.70 5.09
CA PHE A 29 5.55 6.58 5.30
C PHE A 29 6.97 6.98 4.89
N TYR A 30 7.94 6.69 5.75
CA TYR A 30 9.36 6.93 5.49
C TYR A 30 10.01 5.61 5.10
N LEU A 31 10.35 5.47 3.82
CA LEU A 31 10.83 4.20 3.25
C LEU A 31 12.29 3.92 3.61
N ARG A 32 12.58 2.65 3.85
CA ARG A 32 13.95 2.15 4.06
C ARG A 32 14.77 2.34 2.79
N GLN A 33 15.97 2.89 2.95
CA GLN A 33 16.88 3.14 1.84
C GLN A 33 17.74 1.92 1.49
N GLY A 34 18.21 1.86 0.24
CA GLY A 34 19.15 0.83 -0.23
C GLY A 34 18.55 -0.55 -0.45
N ILE A 35 17.22 -0.67 -0.51
CA ILE A 35 16.53 -1.93 -0.82
C ILE A 35 16.41 -2.09 -2.34
N THR A 36 16.66 -3.29 -2.83
CA THR A 36 16.50 -3.66 -4.23
C THR A 36 15.59 -4.87 -4.36
N PHE A 37 14.79 -4.88 -5.43
CA PHE A 37 14.06 -6.08 -5.84
C PHE A 37 15.02 -7.15 -6.39
N GLN A 38 14.49 -8.36 -6.61
CA GLN A 38 15.27 -9.51 -7.08
C GLN A 38 15.88 -9.29 -8.47
N ASP A 39 15.32 -8.39 -9.27
CA ASP A 39 15.81 -8.00 -10.60
C ASP A 39 16.82 -6.84 -10.55
N GLY A 40 17.16 -6.35 -9.36
CA GLY A 40 18.10 -5.24 -9.15
C GLY A 40 17.48 -3.85 -9.22
N THR A 41 16.19 -3.72 -9.53
CA THR A 41 15.51 -2.41 -9.49
C THR A 41 15.43 -1.88 -8.04
N PRO A 42 15.58 -0.56 -7.81
CA PRO A 42 15.47 0.01 -6.47
C PRO A 42 14.03 -0.05 -5.97
N PHE A 43 13.87 -0.23 -4.66
CA PHE A 43 12.60 0.00 -3.98
C PHE A 43 12.52 1.46 -3.52
N ASP A 44 11.56 2.20 -4.08
CA ASP A 44 11.33 3.62 -3.81
C ASP A 44 9.83 3.96 -3.73
N ALA A 45 9.52 5.25 -3.65
CA ALA A 45 8.15 5.73 -3.56
C ALA A 45 7.32 5.39 -4.83
N ASP A 46 7.93 5.38 -6.01
CA ASP A 46 7.24 5.09 -7.26
C ASP A 46 6.79 3.61 -7.29
N ALA A 47 7.62 2.70 -6.79
CA ALA A 47 7.24 1.30 -6.62
C ALA A 47 6.06 1.12 -5.67
N VAL A 48 6.00 1.91 -4.58
CA VAL A 48 4.88 1.91 -3.64
C VAL A 48 3.61 2.44 -4.31
N VAL A 49 3.68 3.61 -4.95
CA VAL A 49 2.56 4.22 -5.68
C VAL A 49 2.01 3.24 -6.70
N PHE A 50 2.87 2.65 -7.54
CA PHE A 50 2.47 1.65 -8.53
C PHE A 50 1.70 0.49 -7.90
N ASN A 51 2.16 -0.03 -6.75
CA ASN A 51 1.51 -1.14 -6.07
C ASN A 51 0.11 -0.79 -5.54
N PHE A 52 -0.10 0.44 -5.06
CA PHE A 52 -1.42 0.92 -4.65
C PHE A 52 -2.33 1.16 -5.87
N GLU A 53 -1.83 1.84 -6.89
CA GLU A 53 -2.63 2.19 -8.07
C GLU A 53 -3.12 0.98 -8.85
N ARG A 54 -2.30 -0.08 -8.99
CA ARG A 54 -2.75 -1.30 -9.69
C ARG A 54 -3.92 -2.01 -9.01
N TRP A 55 -4.13 -1.80 -7.72
CA TRP A 55 -5.25 -2.35 -6.95
C TRP A 55 -6.44 -1.39 -6.92
N TRP A 56 -6.16 -0.10 -6.74
CA TRP A 56 -7.17 0.96 -6.61
C TRP A 56 -7.84 1.33 -7.94
N ASP A 57 -7.10 1.36 -9.04
CA ASP A 57 -7.59 1.77 -10.36
C ASP A 57 -8.00 0.53 -11.17
N ALA A 58 -9.32 0.36 -11.37
CA ALA A 58 -9.89 -0.76 -12.09
C ALA A 58 -9.53 -0.78 -13.59
N ASP A 59 -9.17 0.38 -14.16
CA ASP A 59 -8.77 0.53 -15.56
C ASP A 59 -7.26 0.32 -15.76
N ASN A 60 -6.49 0.20 -14.68
CA ASN A 60 -5.07 -0.07 -14.77
C ASN A 60 -4.83 -1.43 -15.46
N ARG A 61 -3.95 -1.48 -16.47
CA ARG A 61 -3.64 -2.73 -17.21
C ARG A 61 -3.14 -3.90 -16.33
N TYR A 62 -2.67 -3.58 -15.13
CA TYR A 62 -2.21 -4.53 -14.11
C TYR A 62 -3.27 -4.89 -13.08
N HIS A 63 -4.47 -4.28 -13.16
CA HIS A 63 -5.65 -4.64 -12.38
C HIS A 63 -6.22 -5.96 -12.89
N ARG A 64 -5.55 -7.06 -12.53
CA ARG A 64 -5.92 -8.41 -12.96
C ARG A 64 -6.60 -9.14 -11.81
N GLY A 65 -7.91 -8.93 -11.66
CA GLY A 65 -8.77 -9.51 -10.61
C GLY A 65 -10.19 -9.78 -11.12
N ARG A 66 -10.30 -10.42 -12.31
CA ARG A 66 -11.50 -10.48 -13.18
C ARG A 66 -12.84 -10.89 -12.52
N GLN A 67 -12.85 -11.40 -11.28
CA GLN A 67 -14.04 -11.61 -10.45
C GLN A 67 -13.69 -11.50 -8.94
N GLY A 68 -14.02 -10.39 -8.27
CA GLY A 68 -14.07 -10.30 -6.80
C GLY A 68 -12.74 -10.08 -6.04
N GLU A 69 -11.60 -10.14 -6.70
CA GLU A 69 -10.29 -9.97 -6.07
C GLU A 69 -9.81 -8.53 -6.12
N PHE A 70 -10.27 -7.72 -5.17
CA PHE A 70 -9.57 -6.63 -4.45
C PHE A 70 -10.51 -6.08 -3.36
N ARG A 71 -11.38 -6.95 -2.81
CA ARG A 71 -12.40 -6.58 -1.81
C ARG A 71 -11.85 -5.86 -0.59
N PHE A 72 -10.58 -6.06 -0.27
CA PHE A 72 -9.92 -5.30 0.77
C PHE A 72 -9.99 -3.78 0.52
N PHE A 73 -9.84 -3.30 -0.72
CA PHE A 73 -9.94 -1.87 -1.03
C PHE A 73 -11.36 -1.35 -0.83
N LEU A 74 -12.37 -2.11 -1.26
CA LEU A 74 -13.77 -1.79 -0.97
C LEU A 74 -14.03 -1.68 0.54
N LEU A 75 -13.45 -2.58 1.35
CA LEU A 75 -13.65 -2.59 2.81
C LEU A 75 -12.85 -1.50 3.53
N ALA A 76 -11.63 -1.20 3.07
CA ALA A 76 -10.71 -0.29 3.74
C ALA A 76 -10.83 1.17 3.29
N PHE A 77 -11.26 1.39 2.05
CA PHE A 77 -11.26 2.70 1.38
C PHE A 77 -12.60 3.00 0.68
N GLU A 78 -13.64 2.22 0.96
CA GLU A 78 -15.03 2.43 0.52
C GLU A 78 -15.26 2.45 -1.00
N GLY A 79 -14.28 2.07 -1.82
CA GLY A 79 -14.44 2.07 -3.28
C GLY A 79 -13.16 1.75 -4.05
N PHE A 80 -13.23 1.93 -5.36
CA PHE A 80 -12.09 2.05 -6.27
C PHE A 80 -11.96 3.48 -6.79
N ARG A 81 -10.93 3.75 -7.61
CA ARG A 81 -10.74 5.05 -8.26
C ARG A 81 -12.00 5.45 -9.02
N GLY A 82 -12.62 6.56 -8.60
CA GLY A 82 -13.82 7.10 -9.22
C GLY A 82 -15.15 6.63 -8.61
N ASP A 83 -15.13 5.65 -7.69
CA ASP A 83 -16.34 5.19 -6.99
C ASP A 83 -16.79 6.15 -5.88
N VAL A 84 -15.90 7.01 -5.38
CA VAL A 84 -16.16 7.87 -4.22
C VAL A 84 -16.62 9.26 -4.66
N ARG A 85 -17.80 9.65 -4.16
CA ARG A 85 -18.32 11.03 -4.05
C ARG A 85 -18.15 11.52 -2.62
#